data_AF-A0A382P7N6-F1
#
_entry.id   AF-A0A382P7N6-F1
#
_cell.length_a   1.000
_cell.length_b   1.000
_cell.length_c   1.000
_cell.angle_alpha   90.00
_cell.angle_beta   90.00
_cell.angle_gamma   90.00
#
_symmetry.space_group_name_H-M   'P 1'
#
loop_
_entity.id
_entity.type
_entity.pdbx_description
1 polymer ?
#
loop_
_entity_poly.entity_id
_entity_poly.type
_entity_poly.pdbx_seq_one_letter_code
_entity_poly.pdbx_strand_id
1 'polypeptide(L)'
;DNFCLLPIWPDQNSKAWPLVGEEVVCLPSSAAIRKLLPDVPMLDESVSEMAHVKDLSIDPVGIDRIIHALAPDAKPPFSIPHERDRILEVQDYLLTSGEKLSSDDREALAELPVFLDDTQTPRPLSVLVQTDDVRLRQLYAGTEISLFLDAQSSSMKLAEVLGLAARITECTPETLIGDIAFGVKNDGFSQLTNEPAKSNEVLHYLSDKSGQIPVHAIEMLMKLPLFPDEKGKLGVMKSSQSSAEKKGMYAVQPELRRMVSAIGYQLLDSKIQEALMPLLRRANISVVKLRRTVELLAVKSMKKAPAIDVEILAELHEFLFEERKELEKHFPAQVRPGLAEGNPRLCGLKIWPTVTG
;
A
#
# COMPACT_ATOMS: atom_id res chain seq x y z
N ASP A 1 -30.61 43.04 31.99
CA ASP A 1 -30.28 41.70 31.45
C ASP A 1 -31.21 40.55 31.87
N ASN A 2 -32.39 40.79 32.46
CA ASN A 2 -33.35 39.70 32.76
C ASN A 2 -34.14 39.20 31.54
N PHE A 3 -34.14 39.94 30.42
CA PHE A 3 -34.88 39.58 29.20
C PHE A 3 -34.30 38.34 28.49
N CYS A 4 -33.00 38.08 28.63
CA CYS A 4 -32.37 36.89 28.05
C CYS A 4 -32.81 35.59 28.74
N LEU A 5 -33.33 35.67 29.96
CA LEU A 5 -33.85 34.53 30.72
C LEU A 5 -35.34 34.26 30.45
N LEU A 6 -36.03 35.19 29.77
CA LEU A 6 -37.45 35.05 29.50
C LEU A 6 -37.67 34.20 28.23
N PRO A 7 -38.61 33.24 28.23
CA PRO A 7 -38.97 32.46 27.05
C PRO A 7 -39.85 33.27 26.09
N ILE A 8 -39.27 34.33 25.51
CA ILE A 8 -39.96 35.28 24.62
C ILE A 8 -39.35 35.32 23.22
N TRP A 9 -38.25 34.61 23.01
CA TRP A 9 -37.47 34.67 21.77
C TRP A 9 -37.91 33.54 20.85
N PRO A 10 -38.51 33.85 19.69
CA PRO A 10 -39.03 32.81 18.80
C PRO A 10 -37.89 32.12 18.06
N ASP A 11 -37.95 30.79 17.99
CA ASP A 11 -37.14 30.02 17.05
C ASP A 11 -37.74 30.06 15.63
N GLN A 12 -37.03 29.42 14.70
CA GLN A 12 -37.45 29.23 13.30
C GLN A 12 -38.80 28.52 13.11
N ASN A 13 -39.34 27.87 14.14
CA ASN A 13 -40.66 27.22 14.15
C ASN A 13 -41.70 28.03 14.94
N SER A 14 -41.41 29.31 15.25
CA SER A 14 -42.24 30.21 16.06
C SER A 14 -42.48 29.74 17.50
N LYS A 15 -41.66 28.84 18.04
CA LYS A 15 -41.69 28.44 19.44
C LYS A 15 -40.82 29.38 20.26
N ALA A 16 -41.33 29.85 21.39
CA ALA A 16 -40.62 30.81 22.23
C ALA A 16 -39.69 30.09 23.24
N TRP A 17 -38.45 30.57 23.32
CA TRP A 17 -37.38 30.04 24.16
C TRP A 17 -36.61 31.17 24.84
N PRO A 18 -35.86 30.90 25.93
CA PRO A 18 -34.90 31.83 26.49
C PRO A 18 -33.61 31.88 25.65
N LEU A 19 -32.83 32.95 25.79
CA LEU A 19 -31.50 33.09 25.19
C LEU A 19 -30.38 32.55 26.08
N VAL A 20 -30.63 32.39 27.39
CA VAL A 20 -29.68 31.87 28.38
C VAL A 20 -30.38 30.84 29.27
N GLY A 21 -29.79 29.65 29.43
CA GLY A 21 -30.37 28.54 30.20
C GLY A 21 -29.97 27.16 29.65
N GLU A 22 -30.64 26.10 30.10
CA GLU A 22 -30.42 24.73 29.59
C GLU A 22 -31.16 24.47 28.26
N GLU A 23 -32.32 25.09 28.05
CA GLU A 23 -33.11 25.00 26.82
C GLU A 23 -33.13 26.38 26.13
N VAL A 24 -32.14 26.65 25.28
CA VAL A 24 -31.94 27.98 24.68
C VAL A 24 -32.21 28.00 23.19
N VAL A 25 -32.63 29.17 22.70
CA VAL A 25 -32.56 29.50 21.27
C VAL A 25 -31.20 30.06 20.92
N CYS A 26 -30.59 29.54 19.86
CA CYS A 26 -29.25 29.88 19.43
C CYS A 26 -29.25 30.97 18.36
N LEU A 27 -28.29 31.87 18.42
CA LEU A 27 -28.04 32.86 17.37
C LEU A 27 -27.09 32.25 16.33
N PRO A 28 -27.48 32.02 15.06
CA PRO A 28 -26.54 31.54 14.05
C PRO A 28 -25.61 32.65 13.56
N SER A 29 -24.33 32.34 13.29
CA SER A 29 -23.40 33.30 12.67
C SER A 29 -23.77 33.62 11.21
N SER A 30 -24.45 32.69 10.52
CA SER A 30 -24.87 32.82 9.13
C SER A 30 -26.13 32.03 8.81
N ALA A 31 -26.83 32.38 7.73
CA ALA A 31 -27.99 31.62 7.25
C ALA A 31 -27.64 30.16 6.86
N ALA A 32 -26.40 29.90 6.46
CA ALA A 32 -25.94 28.55 6.09
C ALA A 32 -25.91 27.60 7.29
N ILE A 33 -25.60 28.10 8.49
CA ILE A 33 -25.59 27.28 9.72
C ILE A 33 -26.97 26.69 10.02
N ARG A 34 -28.05 27.42 9.73
CA ARG A 34 -29.43 26.92 9.87
C ARG A 34 -29.68 25.67 9.02
N LYS A 35 -29.10 25.63 7.81
CA LYS A 35 -29.22 24.47 6.91
C LYS A 35 -28.40 23.27 7.39
N LEU A 36 -27.24 23.53 8.00
CA LEU A 36 -26.35 22.50 8.52
C LEU A 36 -26.84 21.87 9.83
N LEU A 37 -27.58 22.63 10.65
CA LEU A 37 -28.10 22.19 11.94
C LEU A 37 -29.62 22.47 12.05
N PRO A 38 -30.46 21.77 11.26
CA PRO A 38 -31.89 22.04 11.20
C PRO A 38 -32.64 21.77 12.52
N ASP A 39 -32.13 20.86 13.34
CA ASP A 39 -32.75 20.46 14.61
C ASP A 39 -32.40 21.38 15.78
N VAL A 40 -31.40 22.27 15.61
CA VAL A 40 -31.05 23.26 16.63
C VAL A 40 -32.12 24.35 16.63
N PRO A 41 -32.71 24.70 17.78
CA PRO A 41 -33.63 25.82 17.88
C PRO A 41 -32.86 27.12 17.63
N MET A 42 -32.86 27.59 16.38
CA MET A 42 -32.20 28.84 16.00
C MET A 42 -33.19 29.99 15.99
N LEU A 43 -32.74 31.16 16.44
CA LEU A 43 -33.55 32.38 16.56
C LEU A 43 -34.17 32.71 15.21
N ASP A 44 -35.43 33.12 15.16
CA ASP A 44 -36.09 33.48 13.90
C ASP A 44 -35.25 34.50 13.09
N GLU A 45 -35.25 34.38 11.77
CA GLU A 45 -34.42 35.20 10.88
C GLU A 45 -34.71 36.69 11.06
N SER A 46 -36.00 37.07 11.10
CA SER A 46 -36.41 38.46 11.25
C SER A 46 -35.99 39.07 12.59
N VAL A 47 -35.91 38.24 13.64
CA VAL A 47 -35.48 38.64 14.98
C VAL A 47 -33.95 38.71 15.05
N SER A 48 -33.24 37.78 14.41
CA SER A 48 -31.77 37.76 14.38
C SER A 48 -31.14 38.97 13.67
N GLU A 49 -31.87 39.57 12.72
CA GLU A 49 -31.43 40.78 12.01
C GLU A 49 -31.62 42.07 12.82
N MET A 50 -32.41 42.04 13.90
CA MET A 50 -32.71 43.23 14.69
C MET A 50 -31.47 43.77 15.39
N ALA A 51 -31.23 45.08 15.29
CA ALA A 51 -30.03 45.73 15.82
C ALA A 51 -29.81 45.47 17.32
N HIS A 52 -30.88 45.49 18.12
CA HIS A 52 -30.80 45.29 19.57
C HIS A 52 -30.43 43.85 19.97
N VAL A 53 -30.62 42.85 19.10
CA VAL A 53 -30.20 41.46 19.35
C VAL A 53 -28.67 41.35 19.25
N LYS A 54 -28.06 42.12 18.34
CA LYS A 54 -26.59 42.20 18.20
C LYS A 54 -25.93 42.82 19.44
N ASP A 55 -26.66 43.64 20.18
CA ASP A 55 -26.19 44.28 21.41
C ASP A 55 -26.25 43.35 22.64
N LEU A 56 -26.91 42.19 22.56
CA LEU A 56 -27.09 41.26 23.69
C LEU A 56 -25.84 40.45 24.05
N SER A 57 -24.71 40.62 23.34
CA SER A 57 -23.44 39.92 23.60
C SER A 57 -23.57 38.39 23.71
N ILE A 58 -24.45 37.81 22.90
CA ILE A 58 -24.65 36.35 22.82
C ILE A 58 -23.63 35.78 21.86
N ASP A 59 -22.95 34.72 22.28
CA ASP A 59 -22.00 34.01 21.44
C ASP A 59 -22.75 33.28 20.32
N PRO A 60 -22.56 33.65 19.05
CA PRO A 60 -23.25 33.00 17.95
C PRO A 60 -22.72 31.58 17.75
N VAL A 61 -23.61 30.67 17.34
CA VAL A 61 -23.23 29.36 16.81
C VAL A 61 -22.48 29.60 15.52
N GLY A 62 -21.16 29.39 15.54
CA GLY A 62 -20.26 29.52 14.40
C GLY A 62 -19.64 28.18 14.00
N ILE A 63 -18.48 28.23 13.36
CA ILE A 63 -17.75 27.03 12.94
C ILE A 63 -17.35 26.11 14.10
N ASP A 64 -16.99 26.65 15.26
CA ASP A 64 -16.62 25.86 16.45
C ASP A 64 -17.69 24.82 16.79
N ARG A 65 -18.97 25.21 16.69
CA ARG A 65 -20.12 24.34 16.91
C ARG A 65 -20.35 23.36 15.77
N ILE A 66 -20.03 23.72 14.53
CA ILE A 66 -20.06 22.79 13.39
C ILE A 66 -19.01 21.70 13.57
N ILE A 67 -17.79 22.05 13.97
CA ILE A 67 -16.71 21.10 14.26
C ILE A 67 -17.12 20.16 15.39
N HIS A 68 -17.68 20.70 16.49
CA HIS A 68 -18.19 19.87 17.58
C HIS A 68 -19.33 18.95 17.11
N ALA A 69 -20.25 19.43 16.26
CA ALA A 69 -21.37 18.64 15.77
C ALA A 69 -20.95 17.51 14.82
N LEU A 70 -19.77 17.61 14.21
CA LEU A 70 -19.15 16.58 13.37
C LEU A 70 -18.42 15.51 14.18
N ALA A 71 -18.25 15.69 15.48
CA ALA A 71 -17.63 14.68 16.34
C ALA A 71 -18.47 13.38 16.37
N PRO A 72 -17.86 12.19 16.37
CA PRO A 72 -18.60 10.92 16.41
C PRO A 72 -19.52 10.73 17.63
N ASP A 73 -19.23 11.42 18.74
CA ASP A 73 -19.99 11.38 19.99
C ASP A 73 -20.95 12.57 20.15
N ALA A 74 -21.08 13.41 19.13
CA ALA A 74 -21.95 14.58 19.13
C ALA A 74 -23.42 14.18 19.32
N LYS A 75 -24.08 14.81 20.29
CA LYS A 75 -25.47 14.50 20.66
C LYS A 75 -26.46 15.53 20.08
N PRO A 76 -27.68 15.10 19.74
CA PRO A 76 -28.75 16.02 19.36
C PRO A 76 -28.95 17.12 20.42
N PRO A 77 -29.30 18.36 20.01
CA PRO A 77 -29.56 18.79 18.63
C PRO A 77 -28.29 19.14 17.83
N PHE A 78 -27.12 19.17 18.46
CA PHE A 78 -25.83 19.49 17.83
C PHE A 78 -25.13 18.23 17.32
N SER A 79 -25.70 17.60 16.29
CA SER A 79 -25.13 16.42 15.65
C SER A 79 -25.33 16.50 14.14
N ILE A 80 -24.26 16.31 13.38
CA ILE A 80 -24.30 16.23 11.91
C ILE A 80 -23.99 14.77 11.52
N PRO A 81 -24.95 14.07 10.88
CA PRO A 81 -24.71 12.70 10.39
C PRO A 81 -23.57 12.67 9.37
N HIS A 82 -22.71 11.64 9.45
CA HIS A 82 -21.63 11.38 8.50
C HIS A 82 -22.12 10.71 7.22
N GLU A 83 -23.13 11.30 6.62
CA GLU A 83 -23.67 10.90 5.32
C GLU A 83 -23.04 11.75 4.22
N ARG A 84 -22.82 11.17 3.03
CA ARG A 84 -22.16 11.84 1.91
C ARG A 84 -22.75 13.23 1.63
N ASP A 85 -24.06 13.33 1.48
CA ASP A 85 -24.72 14.58 1.09
C ASP A 85 -24.58 15.64 2.18
N ARG A 86 -24.66 15.25 3.46
CA ARG A 86 -24.45 16.15 4.60
C ARG A 86 -23.02 16.65 4.67
N ILE A 87 -22.03 15.77 4.45
CA ILE A 87 -20.62 16.15 4.43
C ILE A 87 -20.31 17.06 3.24
N LEU A 88 -20.93 16.86 2.09
CA LEU A 88 -20.78 17.78 0.95
C LEU A 88 -21.30 19.19 1.28
N GLU A 89 -22.44 19.30 1.96
CA GLU A 89 -22.96 20.60 2.41
C GLU A 89 -22.03 21.28 3.43
N VAL A 90 -21.44 20.51 4.34
CA VAL A 90 -20.43 21.01 5.28
C VAL A 90 -19.17 21.48 4.54
N GLN A 91 -18.67 20.71 3.57
CA GLN A 91 -17.51 21.11 2.76
C GLN A 91 -17.79 22.41 1.99
N ASP A 92 -18.96 22.53 1.37
CA ASP A 92 -19.36 23.74 0.65
C ASP A 92 -19.41 24.96 1.58
N TYR A 93 -19.97 24.80 2.78
CA TYR A 93 -19.96 25.84 3.80
C TYR A 93 -18.54 26.24 4.21
N LEU A 94 -17.66 25.28 4.51
CA LEU A 94 -16.28 25.56 4.90
C LEU A 94 -15.48 26.26 3.79
N LEU A 95 -15.79 25.99 2.52
CA LEU A 95 -15.16 26.62 1.36
C LEU A 95 -15.69 28.03 1.08
N THR A 96 -16.95 28.32 1.42
CA THR A 96 -17.65 29.56 0.99
C THR A 96 -17.92 30.55 2.12
N SER A 97 -17.92 30.12 3.38
CA SER A 97 -18.32 30.96 4.53
C SER A 97 -17.43 32.20 4.72
N GLY A 98 -16.16 32.12 4.31
CA GLY A 98 -15.18 33.20 4.52
C GLY A 98 -14.81 33.43 5.99
N GLU A 99 -15.31 32.61 6.91
CA GLU A 99 -14.96 32.65 8.33
C GLU A 99 -13.49 32.21 8.51
N LYS A 100 -12.76 32.92 9.39
CA LYS A 100 -11.35 32.63 9.65
C LYS A 100 -11.22 31.47 10.64
N LEU A 101 -10.83 30.31 10.11
CA LEU A 101 -10.46 29.14 10.90
C LEU A 101 -9.12 29.36 11.62
N SER A 102 -9.10 29.11 12.93
CA SER A 102 -7.87 29.07 13.73
C SER A 102 -7.01 27.86 13.35
N SER A 103 -5.80 27.75 13.92
CA SER A 103 -4.95 26.56 13.72
C SER A 103 -5.62 25.32 14.34
N ASP A 104 -6.15 25.47 15.55
CA ASP A 104 -6.78 24.40 16.32
C ASP A 104 -8.03 23.85 15.60
N ASP A 105 -8.82 24.72 14.97
CA ASP A 105 -9.99 24.32 14.18
C ASP A 105 -9.61 23.45 12.97
N ARG A 106 -8.52 23.81 12.28
CA ARG A 106 -8.02 23.05 11.12
C ARG A 106 -7.48 21.70 11.56
N GLU A 107 -6.80 21.66 12.70
CA GLU A 107 -6.30 20.41 13.29
C GLU A 107 -7.45 19.48 13.69
N ALA A 108 -8.49 20.03 14.33
CA ALA A 108 -9.69 19.27 14.66
C ALA A 108 -10.38 18.72 13.42
N LEU A 109 -10.59 19.55 12.38
CA LEU A 109 -11.19 19.12 11.11
C LEU A 109 -10.42 17.98 10.43
N ALA A 110 -9.09 17.96 10.53
CA ALA A 110 -8.27 16.89 9.95
C ALA A 110 -8.56 15.51 10.54
N GLU A 111 -8.97 15.44 11.81
CA GLU A 111 -9.27 14.17 12.51
C GLU A 111 -10.74 13.77 12.41
N LEU A 112 -11.59 14.62 11.85
CA LEU A 112 -13.02 14.36 11.69
C LEU A 112 -13.33 13.75 10.32
N PRO A 113 -14.37 12.91 10.20
CA PRO A 113 -14.81 12.31 8.94
C PRO A 113 -15.51 13.33 8.03
N VAL A 114 -14.76 14.33 7.57
CA VAL A 114 -15.24 15.44 6.73
C VAL A 114 -14.68 15.39 5.32
N PHE A 115 -13.79 14.45 5.02
CA PHE A 115 -13.20 14.25 3.69
C PHE A 115 -13.79 13.00 3.05
N LEU A 116 -13.99 13.01 1.74
CA LEU A 116 -14.55 11.88 1.01
C LEU A 116 -13.41 11.12 0.30
N ASP A 117 -13.42 9.80 0.46
CA ASP A 117 -12.57 8.92 -0.35
C ASP A 117 -13.14 8.72 -1.77
N ASP A 118 -12.43 7.94 -2.59
CA ASP A 118 -12.85 7.56 -3.95
C ASP A 118 -14.23 6.89 -4.02
N THR A 119 -14.63 6.22 -2.95
CA THR A 119 -15.95 5.57 -2.82
C THR A 119 -17.05 6.54 -2.36
N GLN A 120 -16.70 7.82 -2.18
CA GLN A 120 -17.57 8.87 -1.64
C GLN A 120 -17.96 8.62 -0.18
N THR A 121 -17.15 7.87 0.57
CA THR A 121 -17.37 7.61 1.98
C THR A 121 -16.65 8.65 2.83
N PRO A 122 -17.30 9.24 3.86
CA PRO A 122 -16.64 10.15 4.78
C PRO A 122 -15.56 9.48 5.64
N ARG A 123 -14.38 10.10 5.68
CA ARG A 123 -13.16 9.63 6.33
C ARG A 123 -12.37 10.81 6.92
N PRO A 124 -11.63 10.59 8.02
CA PRO A 124 -10.66 11.56 8.50
C PRO A 124 -9.48 11.66 7.54
N LEU A 125 -8.79 12.80 7.54
CA LEU A 125 -7.66 13.02 6.63
C LEU A 125 -6.49 12.09 6.94
N SER A 126 -6.33 11.69 8.20
CA SER A 126 -5.25 10.83 8.70
C SER A 126 -5.25 9.41 8.11
N VAL A 127 -6.39 8.93 7.59
CA VAL A 127 -6.49 7.61 6.95
C VAL A 127 -6.48 7.67 5.42
N LEU A 128 -6.52 8.89 4.86
CA LEU A 128 -6.53 9.09 3.42
C LEU A 128 -5.12 9.16 2.87
N VAL A 129 -4.96 8.57 1.69
CA VAL A 129 -3.70 8.61 0.94
C VAL A 129 -3.88 9.26 -0.42
N GLN A 130 -2.80 9.79 -0.98
CA GLN A 130 -2.78 10.35 -2.33
C GLN A 130 -1.61 9.77 -3.13
N THR A 131 -1.81 9.64 -4.43
CA THR A 131 -0.72 9.37 -5.37
C THR A 131 -1.03 9.98 -6.72
N ASP A 132 0.00 10.53 -7.36
CA ASP A 132 -0.08 10.98 -8.75
C ASP A 132 0.11 9.81 -9.74
N ASP A 133 0.54 8.64 -9.24
CA ASP A 133 0.72 7.44 -10.07
C ASP A 133 -0.62 6.71 -10.27
N VAL A 134 -1.23 6.97 -11.42
CA VAL A 134 -2.51 6.35 -11.84
C VAL A 134 -2.42 4.81 -11.82
N ARG A 135 -1.27 4.24 -12.19
CA ARG A 135 -1.09 2.79 -12.21
C ARG A 135 -1.03 2.23 -10.80
N LEU A 136 -0.38 2.92 -9.86
CA LEU A 136 -0.40 2.54 -8.45
C LEU A 136 -1.82 2.55 -7.90
N ARG A 137 -2.57 3.63 -8.13
CA ARG A 137 -3.97 3.75 -7.69
C ARG A 137 -4.85 2.64 -8.26
N GLN A 138 -4.65 2.25 -9.52
CA GLN A 138 -5.36 1.13 -10.14
C GLN A 138 -5.09 -0.23 -9.48
N LEU A 139 -3.88 -0.47 -8.93
CA LEU A 139 -3.58 -1.72 -8.23
C LEU A 139 -4.42 -1.89 -6.95
N TYR A 140 -4.83 -0.78 -6.33
CA TYR A 140 -5.69 -0.77 -5.15
C TYR A 140 -7.18 -0.77 -5.49
N ALA A 141 -7.57 -0.65 -6.76
CA ALA A 141 -8.96 -0.57 -7.15
C ALA A 141 -9.75 -1.81 -6.69
N GLY A 142 -10.84 -1.58 -5.95
CA GLY A 142 -11.68 -2.64 -5.39
C GLY A 142 -11.09 -3.33 -4.15
N THR A 143 -10.05 -2.78 -3.53
CA THR A 143 -9.53 -3.22 -2.23
C THR A 143 -9.94 -2.25 -1.13
N GLU A 144 -10.00 -2.73 0.12
CA GLU A 144 -10.28 -1.90 1.31
C GLU A 144 -9.00 -1.48 2.06
N ILE A 145 -7.82 -1.72 1.46
CA ILE A 145 -6.52 -1.56 2.12
C ILE A 145 -6.13 -0.08 2.26
N SER A 146 -6.23 0.68 1.17
CA SER A 146 -5.89 2.10 1.16
C SER A 146 -7.05 2.91 0.60
N LEU A 147 -7.39 3.97 1.32
CA LEU A 147 -8.48 4.87 0.98
C LEU A 147 -7.90 6.09 0.28
N PHE A 148 -8.12 6.18 -1.02
CA PHE A 148 -7.56 7.27 -1.83
C PHE A 148 -8.44 8.51 -1.76
N LEU A 149 -7.79 9.66 -1.66
CA LEU A 149 -8.41 10.96 -1.88
C LEU A 149 -8.22 11.36 -3.34
N ASP A 150 -9.34 11.59 -4.04
CA ASP A 150 -9.26 12.04 -5.42
C ASP A 150 -8.75 13.48 -5.54
N ALA A 151 -7.70 13.67 -6.34
CA ALA A 151 -7.04 14.96 -6.53
C ALA A 151 -7.96 16.05 -7.09
N GLN A 152 -9.05 15.68 -7.77
CA GLN A 152 -10.02 16.63 -8.35
C GLN A 152 -11.27 16.82 -7.48
N SER A 153 -11.36 16.13 -6.33
CA SER A 153 -12.52 16.18 -5.43
C SER A 153 -12.65 17.52 -4.69
N SER A 154 -13.87 17.80 -4.20
CA SER A 154 -14.12 18.89 -3.24
C SER A 154 -13.32 18.72 -1.95
N SER A 155 -13.10 17.48 -1.52
CA SER A 155 -12.31 17.16 -0.32
C SER A 155 -10.84 17.52 -0.47
N MET A 156 -10.25 17.32 -1.66
CA MET A 156 -8.89 17.79 -1.92
C MET A 156 -8.81 19.31 -1.91
N LYS A 157 -9.76 19.99 -2.57
CA LYS A 157 -9.84 21.46 -2.54
C LYS A 157 -9.97 21.99 -1.12
N LEU A 158 -10.77 21.34 -0.28
CA LEU A 158 -10.89 21.68 1.14
C LEU A 158 -9.55 21.50 1.86
N ALA A 159 -8.87 20.36 1.67
CA ALA A 159 -7.57 20.12 2.30
C ALA A 159 -6.53 21.18 1.91
N GLU A 160 -6.54 21.64 0.65
CA GLU A 160 -5.67 22.73 0.18
C GLU A 160 -6.01 24.08 0.81
N VAL A 161 -7.29 24.47 0.84
CA VAL A 161 -7.76 25.73 1.44
C VAL A 161 -7.46 25.78 2.94
N LEU A 162 -7.58 24.65 3.62
CA LEU A 162 -7.24 24.51 5.04
C LEU A 162 -5.73 24.48 5.30
N GLY A 163 -4.89 24.35 4.27
CA GLY A 163 -3.44 24.19 4.42
C GLY A 163 -3.04 22.82 4.99
N LEU A 164 -3.90 21.82 4.86
CA LEU A 164 -3.71 20.46 5.37
C LEU A 164 -3.16 19.48 4.33
N ALA A 165 -2.93 19.92 3.09
CA ALA A 165 -2.45 19.05 2.01
C ALA A 165 -1.17 18.28 2.37
N ALA A 166 -0.24 18.91 3.12
CA ALA A 166 0.99 18.27 3.56
C ALA A 166 0.80 17.14 4.61
N ARG A 167 -0.40 17.02 5.20
CA ARG A 167 -0.75 15.93 6.13
C ARG A 167 -1.26 14.68 5.42
N ILE A 168 -1.62 14.78 4.13
CA ILE A 168 -2.08 13.63 3.36
C ILE A 168 -0.88 12.72 3.11
N THR A 169 -1.03 11.44 3.44
CA THR A 169 0.07 10.49 3.26
C THR A 169 0.23 10.15 1.78
N GLU A 170 1.43 10.31 1.26
CA GLU A 170 1.73 9.87 -0.11
C GLU A 170 1.80 8.34 -0.18
N CYS A 171 1.00 7.74 -1.06
CA CYS A 171 1.08 6.33 -1.38
C CYS A 171 2.22 6.12 -2.39
N THR A 172 3.26 5.41 -1.92
CA THR A 172 4.47 5.14 -2.69
C THR A 172 4.61 3.64 -2.97
N PRO A 173 5.54 3.22 -3.85
CA PRO A 173 5.88 1.80 -4.00
C PRO A 173 6.30 1.12 -2.69
N GLU A 174 6.85 1.86 -1.72
CA GLU A 174 7.17 1.33 -0.40
C GLU A 174 5.90 1.03 0.41
N THR A 175 4.92 1.94 0.38
CA THR A 175 3.60 1.74 1.00
C THR A 175 2.95 0.46 0.47
N LEU A 176 2.98 0.25 -0.86
CA LEU A 176 2.48 -0.97 -1.50
C LEU A 176 3.13 -2.25 -0.96
N ILE A 177 4.46 -2.25 -0.80
CA ILE A 177 5.16 -3.40 -0.23
C ILE A 177 4.76 -3.62 1.24
N GLY A 178 4.64 -2.53 2.01
CA GLY A 178 4.20 -2.58 3.40
C GLY A 178 2.80 -3.18 3.56
N ASP A 179 1.86 -2.76 2.72
CA ASP A 179 0.48 -3.25 2.72
C ASP A 179 0.39 -4.74 2.36
N ILE A 180 1.16 -5.18 1.37
CA ILE A 180 1.25 -6.60 1.02
C ILE A 180 1.84 -7.40 2.18
N ALA A 181 2.91 -6.90 2.80
CA ALA A 181 3.55 -7.56 3.94
C ALA A 181 2.61 -7.63 5.16
N PHE A 182 1.82 -6.59 5.40
CA PHE A 182 0.83 -6.54 6.47
C PHE A 182 -0.27 -7.59 6.27
N GLY A 183 -0.86 -7.66 5.06
CA GLY A 183 -1.85 -8.68 4.73
C GLY A 183 -1.31 -10.10 4.88
N VAL A 184 -0.13 -10.39 4.33
CA VAL A 184 0.51 -11.71 4.46
C VAL A 184 0.78 -12.06 5.92
N LYS A 185 1.15 -11.09 6.77
CA LYS A 185 1.44 -11.34 8.18
C LYS A 185 0.17 -11.65 8.99
N ASN A 186 -0.94 -10.96 8.72
CA ASN A 186 -2.16 -11.08 9.50
C ASN A 186 -3.07 -12.21 9.00
N ASP A 187 -3.27 -12.28 7.69
CA ASP A 187 -4.27 -13.17 7.07
C ASP A 187 -3.64 -14.34 6.32
N GLY A 188 -2.31 -14.35 6.19
CA GLY A 188 -1.56 -15.34 5.39
C GLY A 188 -1.56 -15.06 3.90
N PHE A 189 -2.33 -14.06 3.43
CA PHE A 189 -2.39 -13.60 2.05
C PHE A 189 -2.68 -12.08 1.99
N SER A 190 -2.41 -11.44 0.85
CA SER A 190 -2.79 -10.03 0.62
C SER A 190 -3.87 -9.94 -0.45
N GLN A 191 -4.85 -9.04 -0.27
CA GLN A 191 -5.87 -8.76 -1.30
C GLN A 191 -5.25 -8.20 -2.59
N LEU A 192 -4.10 -7.52 -2.49
CA LEU A 192 -3.35 -6.98 -3.62
C LEU A 192 -2.71 -8.07 -4.49
N THR A 193 -2.51 -9.27 -3.92
CA THR A 193 -1.84 -10.39 -4.58
C THR A 193 -2.63 -11.70 -4.44
N ASN A 194 -3.96 -11.60 -4.29
CA ASN A 194 -4.84 -12.76 -4.08
C ASN A 194 -4.99 -13.64 -5.33
N GLU A 195 -4.80 -13.05 -6.50
CA GLU A 195 -4.92 -13.69 -7.81
C GLU A 195 -3.58 -13.65 -8.54
N PRO A 196 -3.23 -14.68 -9.34
CA PRO A 196 -2.00 -14.70 -10.12
C PRO A 196 -1.85 -13.49 -11.05
N ALA A 197 -2.94 -13.04 -11.69
CA ALA A 197 -2.92 -11.87 -12.58
C ALA A 197 -2.55 -10.59 -11.82
N LYS A 198 -3.22 -10.31 -10.70
CA LYS A 198 -2.93 -9.14 -9.85
C LYS A 198 -1.52 -9.19 -9.28
N SER A 199 -1.08 -10.36 -8.80
CA SER A 199 0.29 -10.54 -8.30
C SER A 199 1.32 -10.20 -9.37
N ASN A 200 1.11 -10.64 -10.62
CA ASN A 200 2.00 -10.32 -11.73
C ASN A 200 2.01 -8.82 -12.01
N GLU A 201 0.85 -8.16 -12.08
CA GLU A 201 0.74 -6.72 -12.31
C GLU A 201 1.48 -5.90 -11.24
N VAL A 202 1.32 -6.29 -9.97
CA VAL A 202 2.04 -5.71 -8.83
C VAL A 202 3.55 -5.90 -8.99
N LEU A 203 4.02 -7.12 -9.29
CA LEU A 203 5.44 -7.39 -9.46
C LEU A 203 6.04 -6.63 -10.66
N HIS A 204 5.31 -6.53 -11.77
CA HIS A 204 5.70 -5.71 -12.92
C HIS A 204 5.82 -4.24 -12.53
N TYR A 205 4.82 -3.69 -11.83
CA TYR A 205 4.86 -2.31 -11.37
C TYR A 205 6.05 -2.04 -10.44
N LEU A 206 6.28 -2.90 -9.46
CA LEU A 206 7.42 -2.80 -8.53
C LEU A 206 8.77 -2.94 -9.26
N SER A 207 8.84 -3.72 -10.34
CA SER A 207 10.04 -3.82 -11.15
C SER A 207 10.32 -2.55 -11.94
N ASP A 208 9.30 -2.00 -12.59
CA ASP A 208 9.40 -0.74 -13.34
C ASP A 208 9.82 0.42 -12.43
N LYS A 209 9.30 0.44 -11.19
CA LYS A 209 9.59 1.47 -10.19
C LYS A 209 10.78 1.13 -9.27
N SER A 210 11.49 0.03 -9.52
CA SER A 210 12.54 -0.49 -8.62
C SER A 210 13.60 0.55 -8.22
N GLY A 211 13.92 1.51 -9.11
CA GLY A 211 14.85 2.61 -8.81
C GLY A 211 14.42 3.52 -7.65
N GLN A 212 13.11 3.67 -7.43
CA GLN A 212 12.50 4.55 -6.42
C GLN A 212 12.29 3.83 -5.07
N ILE A 213 12.38 2.50 -5.06
CA ILE A 213 12.12 1.69 -3.86
C ILE A 213 13.35 1.69 -2.96
N PRO A 214 13.21 2.02 -1.67
CA PRO A 214 14.29 1.89 -0.69
C PRO A 214 14.76 0.44 -0.50
N VAL A 215 16.03 0.27 -0.14
CA VAL A 215 16.67 -1.05 -0.04
C VAL A 215 15.96 -1.96 0.98
N HIS A 216 15.57 -1.43 2.14
CA HIS A 216 14.90 -2.22 3.18
C HIS A 216 13.52 -2.72 2.72
N ALA A 217 12.79 -1.94 1.94
CA ALA A 217 11.51 -2.34 1.36
C ALA A 217 11.71 -3.45 0.30
N ILE A 218 12.76 -3.37 -0.52
CA ILE A 218 13.12 -4.44 -1.45
C ILE A 218 13.47 -5.73 -0.69
N GLU A 219 14.26 -5.65 0.39
CA GLU A 219 14.59 -6.81 1.22
C GLU A 219 13.36 -7.43 1.87
N MET A 220 12.38 -6.62 2.27
CA MET A 220 11.09 -7.08 2.77
C MET A 220 10.33 -7.82 1.67
N LEU A 221 10.20 -7.21 0.48
CA LEU A 221 9.52 -7.79 -0.67
C LEU A 221 10.09 -9.17 -1.05
N MET A 222 11.42 -9.32 -1.08
CA MET A 222 12.05 -10.60 -1.41
C MET A 222 11.77 -11.72 -0.39
N LYS A 223 11.32 -11.38 0.82
CA LYS A 223 10.94 -12.34 1.87
C LYS A 223 9.46 -12.74 1.80
N LEU A 224 8.66 -12.07 0.97
CA LEU A 224 7.24 -12.36 0.82
C LEU A 224 7.00 -13.52 -0.17
N PRO A 225 6.02 -14.40 0.09
CA PRO A 225 5.68 -15.52 -0.78
C PRO A 225 4.82 -15.05 -1.97
N LEU A 226 5.38 -14.20 -2.84
CA LEU A 226 4.65 -13.54 -3.93
C LEU A 226 5.10 -13.96 -5.32
N PHE A 227 6.25 -14.61 -5.43
CA PHE A 227 6.88 -14.87 -6.72
C PHE A 227 6.37 -16.20 -7.27
N PRO A 228 5.74 -16.23 -8.45
CA PRO A 228 5.17 -17.45 -9.02
C PRO A 228 6.23 -18.36 -9.64
N ASP A 229 6.10 -19.67 -9.44
CA ASP A 229 6.81 -20.66 -10.26
C ASP A 229 6.05 -20.98 -11.55
N GLU A 230 6.63 -21.84 -12.39
CA GLU A 230 6.04 -22.31 -13.66
C GLU A 230 4.68 -23.02 -13.49
N LYS A 231 4.32 -23.41 -12.26
CA LYS A 231 3.03 -24.03 -11.92
C LYS A 231 2.07 -23.04 -11.24
N GLY A 232 2.44 -21.76 -11.17
CA GLY A 232 1.68 -20.71 -10.50
C GLY A 232 1.76 -20.74 -8.98
N LYS A 233 2.61 -21.59 -8.38
CA LYS A 233 2.78 -21.65 -6.93
C LYS A 233 3.69 -20.52 -6.47
N LEU A 234 3.19 -19.74 -5.51
CA LEU A 234 3.94 -18.60 -4.98
C LEU A 234 5.02 -19.05 -4.00
N GLY A 235 6.14 -18.34 -4.03
CA GLY A 235 7.30 -18.60 -3.18
C GLY A 235 8.12 -17.35 -2.89
N VAL A 236 9.12 -17.54 -2.04
CA VAL A 236 10.02 -16.47 -1.56
C VAL A 236 11.29 -16.47 -2.39
N MET A 237 11.73 -15.31 -2.88
CA MET A 237 12.97 -15.22 -3.66
C MET A 237 14.21 -15.56 -2.83
N LYS A 238 15.15 -16.27 -3.47
CA LYS A 238 16.47 -16.57 -2.93
C LYS A 238 17.55 -16.16 -3.93
N SER A 239 18.58 -15.51 -3.40
CA SER A 239 19.80 -15.26 -4.19
C SER A 239 20.54 -16.57 -4.38
N SER A 240 21.16 -16.75 -5.55
CA SER A 240 22.00 -17.92 -5.81
C SER A 240 23.17 -18.04 -4.83
N GLN A 241 23.59 -16.94 -4.20
CA GLN A 241 24.63 -16.87 -3.16
C GLN A 241 24.17 -17.41 -1.81
N SER A 242 22.86 -17.55 -1.57
CA SER A 242 22.34 -18.14 -0.34
C SER A 242 22.72 -19.63 -0.28
N SER A 243 22.94 -20.17 0.94
CA SER A 243 23.39 -21.56 1.10
C SER A 243 22.51 -22.52 0.29
N ALA A 244 23.14 -23.47 -0.41
CA ALA A 244 22.53 -24.36 -1.41
C ALA A 244 21.33 -25.20 -0.90
N GLU A 245 21.09 -25.18 0.41
CA GLU A 245 20.07 -25.97 1.10
C GLU A 245 18.76 -25.22 1.36
N LYS A 246 18.70 -23.91 1.08
CA LYS A 246 17.49 -23.13 1.38
C LYS A 246 16.41 -23.37 0.31
N LYS A 247 15.27 -23.90 0.76
CA LYS A 247 14.03 -23.91 -0.03
C LYS A 247 13.65 -22.47 -0.40
N GLY A 248 13.26 -22.25 -1.65
CA GLY A 248 12.83 -20.96 -2.16
C GLY A 248 12.87 -20.89 -3.68
N MET A 249 12.51 -19.72 -4.19
CA MET A 249 12.41 -19.43 -5.61
C MET A 249 13.73 -18.90 -6.15
N TYR A 250 14.18 -19.43 -7.28
CA TYR A 250 15.43 -19.03 -7.91
C TYR A 250 15.17 -18.46 -9.31
N ALA A 251 15.81 -17.34 -9.64
CA ALA A 251 15.93 -16.87 -11.01
C ALA A 251 17.10 -17.60 -11.68
N VAL A 252 16.89 -18.13 -12.89
CA VAL A 252 17.86 -19.02 -13.56
C VAL A 252 18.03 -18.59 -15.01
N GLN A 253 19.26 -18.66 -15.52
CA GLN A 253 19.52 -18.42 -16.95
C GLN A 253 18.66 -19.35 -17.82
N PRO A 254 18.05 -18.86 -18.92
CA PRO A 254 17.12 -19.64 -19.75
C PRO A 254 17.63 -21.03 -20.11
N GLU A 255 18.90 -21.14 -20.49
CA GLU A 255 19.57 -22.35 -20.94
C GLU A 255 19.70 -23.38 -19.80
N LEU A 256 19.77 -22.92 -18.55
CA LEU A 256 19.97 -23.76 -17.37
C LEU A 256 18.67 -24.21 -16.70
N ARG A 257 17.51 -23.70 -17.14
CA ARG A 257 16.24 -23.90 -16.44
C ARG A 257 15.84 -25.37 -16.37
N ARG A 258 15.88 -26.11 -17.48
CA ARG A 258 15.55 -27.55 -17.51
C ARG A 258 16.38 -28.35 -16.51
N MET A 259 17.68 -28.12 -16.54
CA MET A 259 18.64 -28.78 -15.66
C MET A 259 18.36 -28.45 -14.18
N VAL A 260 18.17 -27.18 -13.83
CA VAL A 260 17.91 -26.79 -12.42
C VAL A 260 16.54 -27.30 -11.94
N SER A 261 15.53 -27.32 -12.82
CA SER A 261 14.20 -27.88 -12.53
C SER A 261 14.26 -29.38 -12.21
N ALA A 262 15.04 -30.16 -12.96
CA ALA A 262 15.27 -31.59 -12.71
C ALA A 262 15.96 -31.87 -11.37
N ILE A 263 16.75 -30.92 -10.89
CA ILE A 263 17.38 -30.95 -9.56
C ILE A 263 16.33 -30.67 -8.46
N GLY A 264 15.10 -30.31 -8.80
CA GLY A 264 13.97 -30.17 -7.87
C GLY A 264 13.97 -28.86 -7.10
N TYR A 265 14.66 -27.84 -7.63
CA TYR A 265 14.57 -26.46 -7.15
C TYR A 265 13.37 -25.77 -7.80
N GLN A 266 12.70 -24.89 -7.05
CA GLN A 266 11.62 -24.07 -7.58
C GLN A 266 12.19 -22.90 -8.37
N LEU A 267 11.68 -22.71 -9.59
CA LEU A 267 12.16 -21.70 -10.53
C LEU A 267 11.12 -20.61 -10.68
N LEU A 268 11.56 -19.35 -10.64
CA LEU A 268 10.72 -18.21 -10.98
C LEU A 268 10.19 -18.39 -12.40
N ASP A 269 8.89 -18.19 -12.62
CA ASP A 269 8.26 -18.32 -13.93
C ASP A 269 9.06 -17.58 -15.02
N SER A 270 9.30 -18.26 -16.14
CA SER A 270 10.16 -17.75 -17.21
C SER A 270 9.59 -16.51 -17.90
N LYS A 271 8.26 -16.40 -18.02
CA LYS A 271 7.59 -15.27 -18.67
C LYS A 271 7.72 -13.99 -17.85
N ILE A 272 7.78 -14.12 -16.54
CA ILE A 272 7.82 -12.99 -15.62
C ILE A 272 9.27 -12.63 -15.26
N GLN A 273 10.20 -13.61 -15.23
CA GLN A 273 11.59 -13.39 -14.83
C GLN A 273 12.27 -12.24 -15.58
N GLU A 274 12.10 -12.15 -16.91
CA GLU A 274 12.72 -11.08 -17.71
C GLU A 274 12.26 -9.70 -17.27
N ALA A 275 10.96 -9.53 -17.03
CA ALA A 275 10.40 -8.27 -16.60
C ALA A 275 10.79 -7.90 -15.16
N LEU A 276 11.13 -8.88 -14.31
CA LEU A 276 11.58 -8.64 -12.95
C LEU A 276 13.09 -8.39 -12.83
N MET A 277 13.86 -8.48 -13.91
CA MET A 277 15.31 -8.30 -13.86
C MET A 277 15.76 -6.97 -13.21
N PRO A 278 15.13 -5.81 -13.45
CA PRO A 278 15.45 -4.57 -12.74
C PRO A 278 15.33 -4.73 -11.21
N LEU A 279 14.21 -5.29 -10.73
CA LEU A 279 13.96 -5.55 -9.32
C LEU A 279 14.98 -6.52 -8.73
N LEU A 280 15.24 -7.64 -9.42
CA LEU A 280 16.17 -8.67 -8.96
C LEU A 280 17.61 -8.13 -8.83
N ARG A 281 18.05 -7.31 -9.80
CA ARG A 281 19.36 -6.65 -9.73
C ARG A 281 19.46 -5.73 -8.53
N ARG A 282 18.42 -4.93 -8.28
CA ARG A 282 18.42 -3.99 -7.15
C ARG A 282 18.33 -4.68 -5.79
N ALA A 283 17.67 -5.83 -5.74
CA ALA A 283 17.64 -6.73 -4.60
C ALA A 283 18.94 -7.54 -4.40
N ASN A 284 19.96 -7.36 -5.25
CA ASN A 284 21.18 -8.17 -5.28
C ASN A 284 20.89 -9.69 -5.37
N ILE A 285 19.80 -10.04 -6.05
CA ILE A 285 19.45 -11.43 -6.35
C ILE A 285 20.25 -11.84 -7.58
N SER A 286 21.26 -12.66 -7.34
CA SER A 286 22.06 -13.24 -8.41
C SER A 286 21.27 -14.34 -9.10
N VAL A 287 21.18 -14.24 -10.43
CA VAL A 287 20.64 -15.31 -11.28
C VAL A 287 21.58 -16.52 -11.19
N VAL A 288 21.02 -17.71 -11.09
CA VAL A 288 21.77 -18.97 -11.14
C VAL A 288 22.39 -19.12 -12.53
N LYS A 289 23.73 -19.11 -12.55
CA LYS A 289 24.56 -19.36 -13.73
C LYS A 289 25.23 -20.74 -13.65
N LEU A 290 25.94 -21.11 -14.71
CA LEU A 290 26.60 -22.41 -14.88
C LEU A 290 27.41 -22.85 -13.63
N ARG A 291 28.28 -21.98 -13.11
CA ARG A 291 29.07 -22.27 -11.91
C ARG A 291 28.19 -22.70 -10.73
N ARG A 292 27.09 -21.99 -10.50
CA ARG A 292 26.20 -22.29 -9.37
C ARG A 292 25.34 -23.52 -9.63
N THR A 293 24.90 -23.74 -10.87
CA THR A 293 24.22 -24.98 -11.27
C THR A 293 25.08 -26.21 -10.96
N VAL A 294 26.38 -26.17 -11.30
CA VAL A 294 27.36 -27.22 -10.96
C VAL A 294 27.48 -27.42 -9.44
N GLU A 295 27.54 -26.35 -8.66
CA GLU A 295 27.59 -26.45 -7.19
C GLU A 295 26.30 -27.06 -6.61
N LEU A 296 25.13 -26.70 -7.14
CA LEU A 296 23.83 -27.25 -6.71
C LEU A 296 23.70 -28.74 -7.07
N LEU A 297 24.17 -29.13 -8.26
CA LEU A 297 24.26 -30.52 -8.70
C LEU A 297 25.13 -31.36 -7.77
N ALA A 298 26.32 -30.85 -7.42
CA ALA A 298 27.25 -31.55 -6.54
C ALA A 298 26.67 -31.76 -5.13
N VAL A 299 25.96 -30.77 -4.59
CA VAL A 299 25.28 -30.91 -3.29
C VAL A 299 24.16 -31.95 -3.35
N LYS A 300 23.37 -31.98 -4.44
CA LYS A 300 22.30 -32.97 -4.59
C LYS A 300 22.84 -34.38 -4.78
N SER A 301 23.90 -34.56 -5.59
CA SER A 301 24.52 -35.88 -5.83
C SER A 301 25.11 -36.50 -4.57
N MET A 302 25.56 -35.67 -3.61
CA MET A 302 26.06 -36.13 -2.31
C MET A 302 24.93 -36.52 -1.33
N LYS A 303 23.72 -35.96 -1.46
CA LYS A 303 22.63 -36.11 -0.46
C LYS A 303 21.46 -37.00 -0.89
N LYS A 304 21.24 -37.20 -2.19
CA LYS A 304 20.16 -38.04 -2.75
C LYS A 304 20.69 -38.86 -3.91
N ALA A 305 19.99 -39.96 -4.21
CA ALA A 305 20.20 -40.74 -5.43
C ALA A 305 20.31 -39.81 -6.65
N PRO A 306 21.21 -40.11 -7.60
CA PRO A 306 21.50 -39.25 -8.76
C PRO A 306 20.22 -38.90 -9.51
N ALA A 307 20.20 -37.79 -10.24
CA ALA A 307 19.16 -37.59 -11.25
C ALA A 307 19.13 -38.86 -12.13
N ILE A 308 18.02 -39.62 -12.08
CA ILE A 308 17.90 -40.95 -12.70
C ILE A 308 17.45 -40.82 -14.16
N ASP A 309 17.08 -39.61 -14.57
CA ASP A 309 16.60 -39.33 -15.91
C ASP A 309 17.77 -39.22 -16.89
N VAL A 310 17.97 -40.28 -17.68
CA VAL A 310 19.08 -40.45 -18.61
C VAL A 310 19.09 -39.34 -19.67
N GLU A 311 17.93 -38.84 -20.09
CA GLU A 311 17.83 -37.75 -21.08
C GLU A 311 18.37 -36.44 -20.49
N ILE A 312 18.01 -36.13 -19.24
CA ILE A 312 18.49 -34.93 -18.56
C ILE A 312 19.99 -35.01 -18.28
N LEU A 313 20.52 -36.21 -17.97
CA LEU A 313 21.96 -36.40 -17.81
C LEU A 313 22.71 -36.20 -19.13
N ALA A 314 22.15 -36.65 -20.25
CA ALA A 314 22.72 -36.46 -21.58
C ALA A 314 22.70 -34.98 -22.01
N GLU A 315 21.57 -34.28 -21.84
CA GLU A 315 21.48 -32.83 -22.09
C GLU A 315 22.49 -32.06 -21.22
N LEU A 316 22.64 -32.45 -19.94
CA LEU A 316 23.60 -31.81 -19.04
C LEU A 316 25.04 -32.07 -19.46
N HIS A 317 25.33 -33.27 -19.97
CA HIS A 317 26.64 -33.62 -20.46
C HIS A 317 27.01 -32.83 -21.73
N GLU A 318 26.08 -32.74 -22.68
CA GLU A 318 26.23 -31.94 -23.90
C GLU A 318 26.46 -30.46 -23.56
N PHE A 319 25.64 -29.89 -22.67
CA PHE A 319 25.79 -28.51 -22.22
C PHE A 319 27.14 -28.25 -21.53
N LEU A 320 27.58 -29.15 -20.63
CA LEU A 320 28.89 -29.02 -19.97
C LEU A 320 30.06 -29.14 -20.97
N PHE A 321 29.88 -29.93 -22.03
CA PHE A 321 30.89 -30.07 -23.09
C PHE A 321 30.97 -28.79 -23.94
N GLU A 322 29.84 -28.20 -24.32
CA GLU A 322 29.77 -26.93 -25.05
C GLU A 322 30.39 -25.78 -24.23
N GLU A 323 30.08 -25.72 -22.94
CA GLU A 323 30.56 -24.68 -22.01
C GLU A 323 31.92 -24.99 -21.36
N ARG A 324 32.68 -25.94 -21.91
CA ARG A 324 33.95 -26.42 -21.33
C ARG A 324 34.94 -25.30 -21.02
N LYS A 325 35.09 -24.31 -21.92
CA LYS A 325 36.03 -23.19 -21.71
C LYS A 325 35.65 -22.32 -20.51
N GLU A 326 34.35 -22.10 -20.31
CA GLU A 326 33.84 -21.32 -19.18
C GLU A 326 33.96 -22.12 -17.87
N LEU A 327 33.76 -23.44 -17.92
CA LEU A 327 34.00 -24.35 -16.79
C LEU A 327 35.46 -24.38 -16.38
N GLU A 328 36.41 -24.49 -17.32
CA GLU A 328 37.85 -24.48 -17.03
C GLU A 328 38.28 -23.18 -16.35
N LYS A 329 37.68 -22.04 -16.73
CA LYS A 329 37.91 -20.73 -16.09
C LYS A 329 37.41 -20.69 -14.65
N HIS A 330 36.24 -21.27 -14.37
CA HIS A 330 35.61 -21.22 -13.05
C HIS A 330 36.03 -22.35 -12.10
N PHE A 331 36.46 -23.48 -12.66
CA PHE A 331 36.87 -24.71 -11.97
C PHE A 331 38.17 -25.24 -12.58
N PRO A 332 39.30 -24.53 -12.43
CA PRO A 332 40.57 -24.98 -12.97
C PRO A 332 40.93 -26.36 -12.41
N ALA A 333 41.52 -27.21 -13.25
CA ALA A 333 42.02 -28.51 -12.84
C ALA A 333 43.08 -28.32 -11.75
N GLN A 334 42.90 -28.98 -10.61
CA GLN A 334 43.94 -29.00 -9.59
C GLN A 334 44.90 -30.13 -9.97
N VAL A 335 45.99 -29.80 -10.65
CA VAL A 335 47.08 -30.76 -10.89
C VAL A 335 47.79 -30.99 -9.56
N ARG A 336 47.23 -31.88 -8.73
CA ARG A 336 47.91 -32.44 -7.56
C ARG A 336 48.46 -33.82 -7.93
N PRO A 337 49.77 -34.08 -7.75
CA PRO A 337 50.33 -35.40 -7.99
C PRO A 337 49.62 -36.43 -7.10
N GLY A 338 49.01 -37.46 -7.70
CA GLY A 338 48.40 -38.59 -6.99
C GLY A 338 46.86 -38.59 -6.84
N LEU A 339 46.15 -37.61 -7.41
CA LEU A 339 44.67 -37.63 -7.53
C LEU A 339 44.29 -37.57 -9.02
N ALA A 340 43.17 -38.20 -9.39
CA ALA A 340 42.65 -38.23 -10.76
C ALA A 340 42.66 -36.82 -11.38
N GLU A 341 43.09 -36.72 -12.64
CA GLU A 341 43.12 -35.45 -13.38
C GLU A 341 41.74 -34.80 -13.37
N GLY A 342 41.61 -33.64 -12.72
CA GLY A 342 40.37 -32.86 -12.76
C GLY A 342 40.10 -32.05 -11.49
N ASN A 343 39.07 -31.20 -11.56
CA ASN A 343 38.61 -30.46 -10.39
C ASN A 343 37.75 -31.38 -9.50
N PRO A 344 38.03 -31.52 -8.18
CA PRO A 344 37.30 -32.43 -7.31
C PRO A 344 35.78 -32.22 -7.26
N ARG A 345 35.30 -30.99 -7.47
CA ARG A 345 33.86 -30.70 -7.52
C ARG A 345 33.20 -31.22 -8.79
N LEU A 346 33.93 -31.19 -9.90
CA LEU A 346 33.48 -31.67 -11.19
C LEU A 346 33.58 -33.20 -11.24
N CYS A 347 34.70 -33.79 -10.79
CA CYS A 347 34.86 -35.24 -10.70
C CYS A 347 33.85 -35.93 -9.75
N GLY A 348 33.26 -35.18 -8.80
CA GLY A 348 32.19 -35.67 -7.93
C GLY A 348 30.81 -35.71 -8.58
N LEU A 349 30.65 -35.14 -9.78
CA LEU A 349 29.44 -35.27 -10.59
C LEU A 349 29.51 -36.58 -11.37
N LYS A 350 28.49 -37.43 -11.22
CA LYS A 350 28.39 -38.71 -11.97
C LYS A 350 28.30 -38.54 -13.51
N ILE A 351 28.11 -37.31 -13.95
CA ILE A 351 27.93 -36.87 -15.35
C ILE A 351 29.10 -36.06 -15.86
N TRP A 352 30.17 -35.91 -15.07
CA TRP A 352 31.35 -35.23 -15.57
C TRP A 352 32.06 -36.14 -16.57
N PRO A 353 32.44 -35.63 -17.75
CA PRO A 353 33.26 -36.40 -18.68
C PRO A 353 34.56 -36.77 -17.97
N THR A 354 34.66 -38.04 -17.56
CA THR A 354 35.95 -38.64 -17.30
C THR A 354 36.66 -38.72 -18.64
N VAL A 355 37.97 -38.47 -18.67
CA VAL A 355 38.80 -38.58 -19.89
C VAL A 355 38.69 -39.98 -20.54
N THR A 356 38.09 -40.94 -19.84
CA THR A 356 37.81 -42.30 -20.30
C THR A 356 36.42 -42.52 -20.92
N GLY A 357 35.62 -41.47 -21.15
CA GLY A 357 34.24 -41.59 -21.61
C GLY A 357 33.23 -41.59 -20.47
#